data_AF-A0AB38CVU9-F1
#
_entry.id   AF-A0AB38CVU9-F1
#
_cell.length_a   1.000
_cell.length_b   1.000
_cell.length_c   1.000
_cell.angle_alpha   90.00
_cell.angle_beta   90.00
_cell.angle_gamma   90.00
#
_symmetry.space_group_name_H-M   'P 1'
#
loop_
_entity.id
_entity.type
_entity.pdbx_description
1 polymer ?
#
loop_
_entity_poly.entity_id
_entity_poly.type
_entity_poly.pdbx_seq_one_letter_code
_entity_poly.pdbx_strand_id
1 'polypeptide(L)'
;MVGRYWRAIEWDFQHLLGVNALDYFAAPCRCAQCRTSVTDYASRRDWGQFIRFYETCNGKRGSYCQAAALTDPQVIDLQASAPESDWEPGPPPLFGWSAEIDALTNIADQLIASRSAGAPDVKYYPRPVIPAEKERKRRKADKQETGLEAAMERGLRAAELNYK
;
A
#
# COMPACT_ATOMS: atom_id res chain seq x y z
N MET A 1 24.51 0.84 9.29
CA MET A 1 23.12 0.33 9.35
C MET A 1 22.96 -0.96 8.52
N VAL A 2 23.24 -0.96 7.21
CA VAL A 2 23.12 -2.16 6.34
C VAL A 2 24.01 -3.35 6.75
N GLY A 3 25.25 -3.09 7.19
CA GLY A 3 26.19 -4.18 7.56
C GLY A 3 25.74 -5.09 8.71
N ARG A 4 24.93 -4.58 9.65
CA ARG A 4 24.40 -5.38 10.78
C ARG A 4 23.36 -6.40 10.30
N TYR A 5 22.60 -6.05 9.27
CA TYR A 5 21.53 -6.87 8.70
C TYR A 5 21.99 -7.70 7.51
N TRP A 6 23.30 -7.76 7.23
CA TRP A 6 23.82 -8.36 6.00
C TRP A 6 23.37 -9.82 5.78
N ARG A 7 23.35 -10.64 6.85
CA ARG A 7 22.86 -12.02 6.76
C ARG A 7 21.38 -12.11 6.38
N ALA A 8 20.55 -11.23 6.93
CA ALA A 8 19.13 -11.17 6.61
C ALA A 8 18.89 -10.71 5.17
N ILE A 9 19.68 -9.73 4.73
CA ILE A 9 19.68 -9.20 3.36
C ILE A 9 20.08 -10.30 2.37
N GLU A 10 21.18 -11.00 2.62
CA GLU A 10 21.67 -12.08 1.76
C GLU A 10 20.61 -13.17 1.57
N TRP A 11 20.00 -13.60 2.67
CA TRP A 11 18.94 -14.60 2.63
C TRP A 11 17.73 -14.13 1.82
N ASP A 12 17.17 -12.95 2.14
CA ASP A 12 15.97 -12.46 1.47
C ASP A 12 16.24 -12.15 -0.01
N PHE A 13 17.41 -11.61 -0.36
CA PHE A 13 17.78 -11.37 -1.76
C PHE A 13 17.89 -12.68 -2.54
N GLN A 14 18.51 -13.71 -1.95
CA GLN A 14 18.63 -15.00 -2.60
C GLN A 14 17.28 -15.72 -2.74
N HIS A 15 16.47 -15.73 -1.67
CA HIS A 15 15.25 -16.56 -1.60
C HIS A 15 14.00 -15.86 -2.15
N LEU A 16 13.92 -14.53 -2.05
CA LEU A 16 12.77 -13.76 -2.56
C LEU A 16 13.05 -13.14 -3.93
N LEU A 17 14.29 -12.67 -4.19
CA LEU A 17 14.63 -11.98 -5.43
C LEU A 17 15.41 -12.88 -6.41
N GLY A 18 15.86 -14.06 -5.99
CA GLY A 18 16.63 -14.98 -6.83
C GLY A 18 18.01 -14.44 -7.23
N VAL A 19 18.57 -13.52 -6.44
CA VAL A 19 19.87 -12.89 -6.72
C VAL A 19 20.72 -12.91 -5.46
N ASN A 20 21.99 -13.30 -5.59
CA ASN A 20 22.94 -13.16 -4.48
C ASN A 20 23.16 -11.66 -4.17
N ALA A 21 23.03 -11.26 -2.91
CA ALA A 21 23.24 -9.88 -2.48
C ALA A 21 24.67 -9.38 -2.78
N LEU A 22 25.68 -10.25 -2.72
CA LEU A 22 27.07 -9.93 -3.07
C LEU A 22 27.23 -9.63 -4.56
N ASP A 23 26.47 -10.34 -5.40
CA ASP A 23 26.50 -10.16 -6.85
C ASP A 23 25.46 -9.15 -7.33
N TYR A 24 24.69 -8.54 -6.42
CA TYR A 24 23.58 -7.66 -6.80
C TYR A 24 24.06 -6.49 -7.67
N PHE A 25 25.21 -5.92 -7.33
CA PHE A 25 25.85 -4.82 -8.08
C PHE A 25 26.74 -5.30 -9.22
N ALA A 26 26.98 -6.60 -9.38
CA ALA A 26 27.75 -7.16 -10.48
C ALA A 26 26.84 -7.82 -11.54
N ALA A 27 25.59 -8.14 -11.17
CA ALA A 27 24.66 -8.84 -12.03
C ALA A 27 24.27 -7.98 -13.25
N PRO A 28 24.41 -8.51 -14.49
CA PRO A 28 23.91 -7.82 -15.67
C PRO A 28 22.40 -7.62 -15.55
N CYS A 29 21.89 -6.44 -15.94
CA CYS A 29 20.44 -6.20 -15.91
C CYS A 29 19.76 -7.20 -16.84
N ARG A 30 18.93 -8.10 -16.29
CA ARG A 30 18.05 -8.99 -17.06
C ARG A 30 16.80 -8.30 -17.60
N CYS A 31 16.66 -7.00 -17.33
CA CYS A 31 15.59 -6.20 -17.91
C CYS A 31 15.75 -6.17 -19.43
N ALA A 32 14.70 -6.51 -20.18
CA ALA A 32 14.71 -6.53 -21.65
C ALA A 32 15.13 -5.19 -22.30
N GLN A 33 15.15 -4.10 -21.52
CA GLN A 33 15.73 -2.78 -21.86
C GLN A 33 17.24 -2.79 -22.13
N CYS A 34 17.97 -3.85 -21.78
CA CYS A 34 19.42 -3.96 -22.00
C CYS A 34 19.81 -4.81 -23.22
N ARG A 35 18.84 -5.22 -24.07
CA ARG A 35 19.10 -5.98 -25.30
C ARG A 35 19.70 -5.15 -26.45
N THR A 36 20.25 -3.97 -26.18
CA THR A 36 20.93 -3.15 -27.20
C THR A 36 22.39 -3.55 -27.28
N SER A 37 22.71 -4.45 -28.23
CA SER A 37 23.96 -4.71 -28.98
C SER A 37 25.37 -4.41 -28.42
N VAL A 38 25.55 -4.06 -27.15
CA VAL A 38 26.84 -3.69 -26.57
C VAL A 38 27.15 -4.66 -25.44
N THR A 39 28.23 -5.41 -25.63
CA THR A 39 28.75 -6.50 -24.79
C THR A 39 29.37 -6.06 -23.47
N ASP A 40 29.09 -4.84 -23.02
CA ASP A 40 29.63 -4.34 -21.76
C ASP A 40 28.67 -4.73 -20.64
N TYR A 41 29.14 -5.61 -19.75
CA TYR A 41 28.50 -6.01 -18.50
C TYR A 41 28.46 -4.82 -17.52
N ALA A 42 27.80 -3.73 -17.90
CA ALA A 42 27.53 -2.62 -17.00
C ALA A 42 26.36 -3.00 -16.10
N SER A 43 26.63 -3.27 -14.83
CA SER A 43 25.59 -3.40 -13.82
C SER A 43 24.88 -2.06 -13.67
N ARG A 44 23.67 -1.98 -14.22
CA ARG A 44 22.83 -0.77 -14.12
C ARG A 44 22.04 -0.68 -12.81
N ARG A 45 22.32 -1.57 -11.85
CA ARG A 45 21.61 -1.61 -10.55
C ARG A 45 22.28 -0.64 -9.60
N ASP A 46 21.57 0.42 -9.26
CA ASP A 46 22.08 1.45 -8.36
C ASP A 46 21.82 1.12 -6.89
N TRP A 47 22.52 1.85 -6.02
CA TRP A 47 22.36 1.75 -4.57
C TRP A 47 20.93 2.10 -4.11
N GLY A 48 20.26 3.01 -4.81
CA GLY A 48 18.87 3.36 -4.53
C GLY A 48 17.90 2.20 -4.76
N GLN A 49 18.12 1.40 -5.80
CA GLN A 49 17.33 0.21 -6.10
C GLN A 49 17.54 -0.86 -5.03
N PHE A 50 18.78 -1.04 -4.58
CA PHE A 50 19.10 -1.93 -3.48
C PHE A 50 18.37 -1.52 -2.19
N ILE A 51 18.42 -0.24 -1.82
CA ILE A 51 17.72 0.29 -0.65
C ILE A 51 16.22 0.05 -0.76
N ARG A 52 15.59 0.36 -1.89
CA ARG A 52 14.14 0.13 -2.09
C ARG A 52 13.76 -1.33 -1.89
N PHE A 53 14.57 -2.27 -2.39
CA PHE A 53 14.31 -3.70 -2.19
C PHE A 53 14.48 -4.13 -0.74
N TYR A 54 15.51 -3.64 -0.08
CA TYR A 54 15.71 -3.86 1.35
C TYR A 54 14.52 -3.36 2.16
N GLU A 55 14.08 -2.11 1.93
CA GLU A 55 12.92 -1.52 2.61
C GLU A 55 11.64 -2.33 2.36
N THR A 56 11.45 -2.79 1.12
CA THR A 56 10.32 -3.66 0.75
C THR A 56 10.36 -4.99 1.50
N CYS A 57 11.53 -5.62 1.60
CA CYS A 57 11.70 -6.86 2.35
C CYS A 57 11.44 -6.60 3.84
N ASN A 58 11.98 -5.53 4.41
CA ASN A 58 11.79 -5.17 5.81
C ASN A 58 10.32 -4.89 6.16
N GLY A 59 9.53 -4.35 5.22
CA GLY A 59 8.09 -4.17 5.38
C GLY A 59 7.24 -5.44 5.21
N LYS A 60 7.80 -6.50 4.60
CA LYS A 60 7.07 -7.74 4.32
C LYS A 60 7.00 -8.62 5.56
N ARG A 61 5.77 -8.95 5.98
CA ARG A 61 5.57 -9.85 7.12
C ARG A 61 6.22 -11.21 6.88
N GLY A 62 7.08 -11.64 7.80
CA GLY A 62 7.76 -12.94 7.74
C GLY A 62 9.01 -12.98 6.86
N SER A 63 9.49 -11.85 6.34
CA SER A 63 10.84 -11.77 5.77
C SER A 63 11.90 -11.86 6.86
N TYR A 64 13.13 -12.26 6.49
CA TYR A 64 14.20 -12.32 7.48
C TYR A 64 14.68 -10.92 7.86
N CYS A 65 14.67 -9.96 6.93
CA CYS A 65 14.98 -8.56 7.21
C CYS A 65 14.06 -7.99 8.29
N GLN A 66 12.75 -8.26 8.18
CA GLN A 66 11.78 -7.81 9.18
C GLN A 66 12.03 -8.46 10.54
N ALA A 67 12.23 -9.78 10.57
CA ALA A 67 12.47 -10.50 11.83
C ALA A 67 13.74 -9.99 12.53
N ALA A 68 14.80 -9.72 11.77
CA ALA A 68 16.04 -9.16 12.31
C ALA A 68 15.85 -7.72 12.83
N ALA A 69 15.07 -6.90 12.14
CA ALA A 69 14.80 -5.52 12.58
C ALA A 69 13.93 -5.48 13.85
N LEU A 70 12.87 -6.29 13.92
CA LEU A 70 11.96 -6.35 15.08
C LEU A 70 12.59 -6.93 16.36
N THR A 71 13.77 -7.56 16.24
CA THR A 71 14.52 -8.12 17.37
C THR A 71 15.79 -7.34 17.69
N ASP A 72 16.12 -6.28 16.93
CA ASP A 72 17.26 -5.42 17.23
C ASP A 72 16.92 -4.50 18.42
N PRO A 73 17.68 -4.56 19.54
CA PRO A 73 17.45 -3.70 20.70
C PRO A 73 17.40 -2.21 20.36
N GLN A 74 18.22 -1.75 19.40
CA GLN A 74 18.22 -0.34 19.01
C GLN A 74 16.94 0.07 18.27
N VAL A 75 16.37 -0.84 17.48
CA VAL A 75 15.10 -0.60 16.80
C VAL A 75 13.96 -0.59 17.82
N ILE A 76 14.01 -1.51 18.80
CA ILE A 76 13.05 -1.57 19.89
C ILE A 76 13.07 -0.27 20.70
N ASP A 77 14.26 0.22 21.08
CA ASP A 77 14.40 1.47 21.84
C ASP A 77 13.86 2.68 21.04
N LEU A 78 14.14 2.73 19.74
CA LEU A 78 13.61 3.78 18.86
C LEU A 78 12.09 3.71 18.76
N GLN A 79 11.52 2.52 18.57
CA GLN A 79 10.07 2.33 18.52
C GLN A 79 9.41 2.69 19.85
N ALA A 80 9.99 2.28 20.98
CA ALA A 80 9.48 2.61 22.31
C ALA A 80 9.50 4.12 22.59
N SER A 81 10.42 4.86 21.96
CA SER A 81 10.50 6.33 22.04
C SER A 81 9.60 7.08 21.06
N ALA A 82 8.94 6.38 20.12
CA ALA A 82 8.09 7.00 19.12
C ALA A 82 6.81 7.58 19.74
N PRO A 83 6.29 8.70 19.23
CA PRO A 83 5.06 9.31 19.73
C PRO A 83 3.86 8.36 19.55
N GLU A 84 2.87 8.46 20.45
CA GLU A 84 1.67 7.60 20.44
C GLU A 84 0.89 7.70 19.12
N SER A 85 0.97 8.83 18.42
CA SER A 85 0.39 9.02 17.08
C SER A 85 0.91 8.01 16.04
N ASP A 86 2.17 7.57 16.17
CA ASP A 86 2.78 6.62 15.23
C ASP A 86 2.28 5.18 15.49
N TRP A 87 1.64 4.95 16.63
CA TRP A 87 1.03 3.68 17.00
C TRP A 87 -0.45 3.58 16.63
N GLU A 88 -1.07 4.67 16.19
CA GLU A 88 -2.48 4.66 15.79
C GLU A 88 -2.69 3.75 14.56
N PRO A 89 -3.65 2.80 14.61
CA PRO A 89 -3.89 1.89 13.51
C PRO A 89 -4.33 2.64 12.24
N GLY A 90 -3.42 2.73 11.27
CA GLY A 90 -3.72 3.26 9.95
C GLY A 90 -4.42 2.26 9.03
N PRO A 91 -5.01 2.74 7.91
CA PRO A 91 -5.45 1.85 6.85
C PRO A 91 -4.25 1.06 6.28
N PRO A 92 -4.47 -0.18 5.83
CA PRO A 92 -3.39 -0.99 5.28
C PRO A 92 -2.79 -0.34 4.02
N PRO A 93 -1.49 -0.56 3.75
CA PRO A 93 -0.83 -0.01 2.58
C PRO A 93 -1.43 -0.59 1.29
N LEU A 94 -1.40 0.20 0.21
CA LEU A 94 -1.78 -0.27 -1.13
C LEU A 94 -0.81 -1.32 -1.67
N PHE A 95 0.48 -1.17 -1.34
CA PHE A 95 1.48 -2.14 -1.74
C PHE A 95 1.25 -3.47 -1.01
N GLY A 96 1.10 -4.55 -1.77
CA GLY A 96 0.77 -5.86 -1.24
C GLY A 96 -0.73 -6.11 -1.04
N TRP A 97 -1.61 -5.12 -1.24
CA TRP A 97 -3.05 -5.34 -1.27
C TRP A 97 -3.48 -5.91 -2.62
N SER A 98 -3.52 -7.24 -2.72
CA SER A 98 -3.91 -7.94 -3.94
C SER A 98 -5.43 -8.12 -4.04
N ALA A 99 -5.92 -8.53 -5.22
CA ALA A 99 -7.34 -8.83 -5.41
C ALA A 99 -7.81 -9.98 -4.51
N GLU A 100 -6.93 -10.95 -4.24
CA GLU A 100 -7.20 -12.07 -3.34
C GLU A 100 -7.34 -11.59 -1.89
N ILE A 101 -6.46 -10.68 -1.44
CA ILE A 101 -6.56 -10.08 -0.10
C ILE A 101 -7.85 -9.26 0.03
N ASP A 102 -8.21 -8.49 -1.01
CA ASP A 102 -9.47 -7.75 -1.03
C ASP A 102 -10.68 -8.68 -0.90
N ALA A 103 -10.72 -9.75 -1.70
CA ALA A 103 -11.78 -10.74 -1.67
C ALA A 103 -11.88 -11.45 -0.30
N LEU A 104 -10.75 -11.86 0.28
CA LEU A 104 -10.72 -12.48 1.61
C LEU A 104 -11.22 -11.52 2.69
N THR A 105 -10.85 -10.24 2.60
CA THR A 105 -11.31 -9.22 3.55
C THR A 105 -12.82 -8.99 3.41
N ASN A 106 -13.35 -8.99 2.19
CA ASN A 106 -14.79 -8.91 1.94
C ASN A 106 -15.55 -10.10 2.54
N ILE A 107 -15.02 -11.32 2.41
CA ILE A 107 -15.61 -12.52 3.04
C ILE A 107 -15.59 -12.40 4.56
N ALA A 108 -14.47 -11.96 5.14
CA ALA A 108 -14.35 -11.77 6.58
C ALA A 108 -15.37 -10.76 7.12
N ASP A 109 -15.57 -9.65 6.40
CA ASP A 109 -16.57 -8.64 6.77
C ASP A 109 -18.01 -9.17 6.64
N GLN A 110 -18.31 -9.98 5.63
CA GLN A 110 -19.62 -10.62 5.52
C GLN A 110 -19.88 -11.59 6.69
N LEU A 111 -18.86 -12.32 7.14
CA LEU A 111 -18.96 -13.18 8.31
C LEU A 111 -19.22 -12.35 9.58
N ILE A 112 -18.51 -11.24 9.76
CA ILE A 112 -18.73 -10.30 10.87
C ILE A 112 -20.17 -9.75 10.82
N ALA A 113 -20.63 -9.31 9.66
CA ALA A 113 -21.99 -8.80 9.46
C ALA A 113 -23.05 -9.87 9.79
N SER A 114 -22.84 -11.12 9.37
CA SER A 114 -23.77 -12.22 9.64
C SER A 114 -23.88 -12.56 11.13
N ARG A 115 -22.76 -12.47 11.88
CA ARG A 115 -22.71 -12.83 13.30
C ARG A 115 -23.19 -11.71 14.22
N SER A 116 -23.11 -10.47 13.77
CA SER A 116 -23.39 -9.30 14.61
C SER A 116 -24.87 -8.97 14.74
N ALA A 117 -25.75 -9.59 13.96
CA ALA A 117 -27.22 -9.49 14.09
C ALA A 117 -27.75 -8.05 14.26
N GLY A 118 -27.11 -7.06 13.63
CA GLY A 118 -27.51 -5.64 13.73
C GLY A 118 -26.99 -4.89 14.94
N ALA A 119 -25.96 -5.41 15.63
CA ALA A 119 -25.25 -4.67 16.66
C ALA A 119 -24.71 -3.34 16.10
N PRO A 120 -24.84 -2.22 16.83
CA PRO A 120 -24.40 -0.91 16.34
C PRO A 120 -22.87 -0.75 16.28
N ASP A 121 -22.12 -1.52 17.10
CA ASP A 121 -20.67 -1.35 17.27
C ASP A 121 -19.81 -2.32 16.43
N VAL A 122 -20.28 -2.68 15.25
CA VAL A 122 -19.58 -3.63 14.38
C VAL A 122 -18.42 -2.95 13.66
N LYS A 123 -17.20 -3.41 13.96
CA LYS A 123 -15.98 -2.97 13.28
C LYS A 123 -15.61 -3.93 12.16
N TYR A 124 -15.55 -3.39 10.95
CA TYR A 124 -15.08 -4.09 9.76
C TYR A 124 -13.58 -3.90 9.56
N TYR A 125 -12.97 -4.75 8.76
CA TYR A 125 -11.56 -4.62 8.44
C TYR A 125 -11.28 -3.33 7.65
N PRO A 126 -10.23 -2.58 7.97
CA PRO A 126 -9.88 -1.37 7.23
C PRO A 126 -9.44 -1.72 5.81
N ARG A 127 -9.78 -0.86 4.84
CA ARG A 127 -9.33 -0.96 3.44
C ARG A 127 -8.26 0.09 3.15
N PRO A 128 -7.34 -0.16 2.20
CA PRO A 128 -6.43 0.88 1.74
C PRO A 128 -7.19 2.06 1.16
N VAL A 129 -6.71 3.27 1.42
CA VAL A 129 -7.28 4.48 0.82
C VAL A 129 -6.66 4.68 -0.55
N ILE A 130 -7.45 4.57 -1.62
CA ILE A 130 -7.02 4.93 -2.97
C ILE A 130 -7.33 6.41 -3.21
N PRO A 131 -6.32 7.30 -3.30
CA PRO A 131 -6.57 8.74 -3.46
C PRO A 131 -7.43 9.08 -4.68
N ALA A 132 -7.21 8.38 -5.79
CA ALA A 132 -7.96 8.56 -7.03
C ALA A 132 -9.45 8.20 -6.88
N GLU A 133 -9.78 7.18 -6.08
CA GLU A 133 -11.17 6.78 -5.85
C GLU A 133 -11.89 7.80 -4.96
N LYS A 134 -11.22 8.28 -3.91
CA LYS A 134 -11.72 9.36 -3.05
C LYS A 134 -12.04 10.60 -3.88
N GLU A 135 -11.13 10.99 -4.76
CA GLU A 135 -11.30 12.12 -5.67
C GLU A 135 -12.45 11.91 -6.66
N ARG A 136 -12.56 10.70 -7.24
CA ARG A 136 -13.65 10.35 -8.15
C ARG A 136 -15.02 10.40 -7.46
N LYS A 137 -15.13 9.88 -6.23
CA LYS A 137 -16.35 9.94 -5.43
C LYS A 137 -16.74 11.38 -5.11
N ARG A 138 -15.78 12.22 -4.71
CA ARG A 138 -15.99 13.66 -4.50
C ARG A 138 -16.58 14.32 -5.74
N ARG A 139 -15.91 14.20 -6.89
CA ARG A 139 -16.40 14.78 -8.16
C ARG A 139 -17.77 14.26 -8.59
N LYS A 140 -18.10 13.00 -8.26
CA LYS A 140 -19.41 12.43 -8.57
C LYS A 140 -20.50 13.04 -7.66
N ALA A 141 -20.20 13.24 -6.38
CA ALA A 141 -21.10 13.91 -5.44
C ALA A 141 -21.33 15.37 -5.85
N ASP A 142 -20.27 16.12 -6.16
CA ASP A 142 -20.38 17.52 -6.61
C ASP A 142 -21.29 17.65 -7.85
N LYS A 143 -21.19 16.69 -8.79
CA LYS A 143 -22.07 16.64 -9.98
C LYS A 143 -23.53 16.31 -9.65
N GLN A 144 -23.77 15.51 -8.61
CA GLN A 144 -25.13 15.17 -8.18
C GLN A 144 -25.78 16.36 -7.46
N GLU A 145 -25.04 17.04 -6.58
CA GLU A 145 -25.51 18.24 -5.86
C GLU A 145 -25.88 19.36 -6.85
N THR A 146 -24.97 19.69 -7.77
CA THR A 146 -25.24 20.70 -8.82
C THR A 146 -26.43 20.33 -9.71
N GLY A 147 -26.62 19.03 -10.00
CA GLY A 147 -27.77 18.54 -10.76
C GLY A 147 -29.09 18.66 -10.00
N LEU A 148 -29.08 18.42 -8.68
CA LEU A 148 -30.22 18.58 -7.79
C LEU A 148 -30.62 20.05 -7.64
N GLU A 149 -29.66 20.94 -7.43
CA GLU A 149 -29.88 22.39 -7.36
C GLU A 149 -30.50 22.92 -8.65
N ALA A 150 -29.94 22.54 -9.81
CA ALA A 150 -30.48 22.93 -11.10
C ALA A 150 -31.89 22.35 -11.36
N ALA A 151 -32.20 21.17 -10.82
CA ALA A 151 -33.55 20.60 -10.91
C ALA A 151 -34.54 21.33 -9.99
N MET A 152 -34.11 21.72 -8.79
CA MET A 152 -34.92 22.49 -7.84
C MET A 152 -35.25 23.88 -8.38
N GLU A 153 -34.26 24.56 -9.00
CA GLU A 153 -34.46 25.87 -9.63
C GLU A 153 -35.43 25.80 -10.82
N ARG A 154 -35.33 24.75 -11.65
CA ARG A 154 -36.32 24.51 -12.72
C ARG A 154 -37.72 24.27 -12.17
N GLY A 155 -37.85 23.54 -11.06
CA GLY A 155 -39.13 23.31 -10.38
C GLY A 155 -39.76 24.60 -9.87
N LEU A 156 -38.95 25.48 -9.26
CA LEU A 156 -39.40 26.79 -8.78
C LEU A 156 -39.86 27.69 -9.94
N ARG A 157 -39.08 27.79 -11.02
CA ARG A 157 -39.46 28.57 -12.22
C ARG A 157 -40.72 28.03 -12.90
N ALA A 158 -40.89 26.71 -12.96
CA ALA A 158 -42.10 26.10 -13.50
C ALA A 158 -43.33 26.37 -12.61
N ALA A 159 -43.16 26.36 -11.28
CA ALA A 159 -44.22 26.73 -10.35
C ALA A 159 -44.63 28.20 -10.51
N GLU A 160 -43.68 29.13 -10.64
CA GLU A 160 -43.96 30.55 -10.89
C GLU A 160 -44.75 30.80 -12.18
N LEU A 161 -44.51 29.99 -13.22
CA LEU A 161 -45.20 30.10 -14.51
C LEU A 161 -46.61 29.48 -14.49
N ASN A 162 -46.87 28.50 -13.61
CA ASN A 162 -48.16 27.82 -13.51
C ASN A 162 -49.20 28.56 -12.62
N TYR A 163 -48.77 29.54 -11.82
CA TYR A 163 -49.65 30.36 -10.96
C TYR A 163 -49.86 31.80 -11.50
N LYS A 164 -49.66 32.02 -12.81
CA LYS A 164 -50.09 33.21 -13.55
C LYS A 164 -51.25 32.88 -14.47
#